data_AF-A0A8T2PVS2-F1
#
_entry.id   AF-A0A8T2PVS2-F1
#
_cell.length_a   1.000
_cell.length_b   1.000
_cell.length_c   1.000
_cell.angle_alpha   90.00
_cell.angle_beta   90.00
_cell.angle_gamma   90.00
#
_symmetry.space_group_name_H-M   'P 1'
#
loop_
_entity.id
_entity.type
_entity.pdbx_description
1 polymer ?
#
loop_
_entity_poly.entity_id
_entity_poly.type
_entity_poly.pdbx_seq_one_letter_code
_entity_poly.pdbx_strand_id
1 'polypeptide(L)'
;MLLVKMAAAEKLSFAATTPVLADKKKYPNFFRTVPSDNAVNPAVVKFLNHYNWSRVGTLTQDVQRFSEVRNDLTSELEKADIQIADTESFSNDPCVNVKKLKDNDVRIIIGQFDENLASKVFCCAYNLNMFGSKYQWIIPGWYQGNWWEQANSTNCTTRKLLMAMEGYIGVDFEPLSAKQTKGISGRTPQEYEQEYNRQRQQKGVESSKFHGFAYDGIWVIAKTLTGVMEKLREKERESVSRNFTVDDKEVGRMVLDAMNETNFFGVTGQVMFRNGERMGTIKFTQFQEGQEVKVGEYNAIEDALDLINNSIRFQGPEPPKDRTFVHLQRRHINVPLYSILSTITILGMLMAGAFLFFNIKNRNHR
;
A
#
# COMPACT_ATOMS: atom_id res chain seq x y z
N MET A 1 -42.94 -8.27 -3.96
CA MET A 1 -42.65 -9.32 -2.97
C MET A 1 -41.19 -9.79 -3.03
N LEU A 2 -40.64 -10.15 -4.19
CA LEU A 2 -39.23 -10.59 -4.34
C LEU A 2 -38.19 -9.55 -3.87
N LEU A 3 -38.36 -8.28 -4.26
CA LEU A 3 -37.52 -7.15 -3.84
C LEU A 3 -37.47 -6.97 -2.31
N VAL A 4 -38.60 -7.16 -1.62
CA VAL A 4 -38.70 -7.05 -0.15
C VAL A 4 -38.00 -8.24 0.52
N LYS A 5 -38.11 -9.44 -0.07
CA LYS A 5 -37.42 -10.64 0.41
C LYS A 5 -35.89 -10.57 0.20
N MET A 6 -35.42 -10.01 -0.91
CA MET A 6 -33.99 -9.74 -1.13
C MET A 6 -33.44 -8.68 -0.19
N ALA A 7 -34.18 -7.59 0.04
CA ALA A 7 -33.80 -6.54 0.99
C ALA A 7 -33.72 -7.05 2.44
N ALA A 8 -34.49 -8.09 2.79
CA ALA A 8 -34.42 -8.75 4.09
C ALA A 8 -33.24 -9.73 4.21
N ALA A 9 -32.70 -10.24 3.08
CA ALA A 9 -31.71 -11.30 3.06
C ALA A 9 -30.27 -10.79 2.90
N GLU A 10 -30.03 -9.73 2.13
CA GLU A 10 -28.66 -9.32 1.76
C GLU A 10 -28.44 -7.81 1.81
N LYS A 11 -27.25 -7.40 2.27
CA LYS A 11 -26.85 -5.99 2.40
C LYS A 11 -25.74 -5.68 1.40
N LEU A 12 -25.99 -4.79 0.46
CA LEU A 12 -24.98 -4.26 -0.47
C LEU A 12 -24.61 -2.82 -0.09
N SER A 13 -23.34 -2.56 0.23
CA SER A 13 -22.83 -1.22 0.55
C SER A 13 -21.90 -0.69 -0.54
N PHE A 14 -21.97 0.62 -0.81
CA PHE A 14 -21.07 1.29 -1.77
C PHE A 14 -20.04 2.21 -1.10
N ALA A 15 -20.06 2.34 0.23
CA ALA A 15 -19.20 3.28 0.97
C ALA A 15 -18.58 2.72 2.26
N ALA A 16 -18.92 1.48 2.65
CA ALA A 16 -18.35 0.86 3.86
C ALA A 16 -16.99 0.20 3.56
N THR A 17 -15.90 0.93 3.83
CA THR A 17 -14.53 0.47 3.55
C THR A 17 -13.86 -0.28 4.70
N THR A 18 -14.44 -0.27 5.91
CA THR A 18 -13.83 -0.87 7.11
C THR A 18 -13.50 -2.36 6.92
N PRO A 19 -12.29 -2.83 7.30
CA PRO A 19 -11.89 -4.23 7.18
C PRO A 19 -12.76 -5.20 7.98
N VAL A 20 -13.33 -4.76 9.11
CA VAL A 20 -14.10 -5.61 10.05
C VAL A 20 -15.29 -6.32 9.37
N LEU A 21 -15.85 -5.73 8.31
CA LEU A 21 -16.98 -6.29 7.57
C LEU A 21 -16.61 -7.45 6.62
N ALA A 22 -15.32 -7.77 6.49
CA ALA A 22 -14.86 -8.92 5.70
C ALA A 22 -15.11 -10.26 6.41
N ASP A 23 -15.30 -10.29 7.73
CA ASP A 23 -15.55 -11.51 8.50
C ASP A 23 -16.92 -12.14 8.15
N LYS A 24 -16.91 -13.13 7.26
CA LYS A 24 -18.11 -13.86 6.82
C LYS A 24 -18.77 -14.71 7.88
N LYS A 25 -18.08 -15.00 9.00
CA LYS A 25 -18.73 -15.68 10.13
C LYS A 25 -19.69 -14.74 10.85
N LYS A 26 -19.34 -13.44 10.91
CA LYS A 26 -20.18 -12.39 11.52
C LYS A 26 -21.15 -11.75 10.52
N TYR A 27 -20.72 -11.58 9.27
CA TYR A 27 -21.45 -10.88 8.21
C TYR A 27 -21.59 -11.75 6.94
N PRO A 28 -22.30 -12.90 7.01
CA PRO A 28 -22.39 -13.84 5.89
C PRO A 28 -23.05 -13.25 4.63
N ASN A 29 -24.02 -12.35 4.82
CA ASN A 29 -24.84 -11.80 3.73
C ASN A 29 -24.46 -10.36 3.36
N PHE A 30 -23.24 -9.93 3.71
CA PHE A 30 -22.75 -8.58 3.41
C PHE A 30 -21.91 -8.57 2.13
N PHE A 31 -22.23 -7.67 1.21
CA PHE A 31 -21.47 -7.39 0.00
C PHE A 31 -21.13 -5.91 -0.07
N ARG A 32 -20.04 -5.57 -0.74
CA ARG A 32 -19.70 -4.18 -1.01
C ARG A 32 -19.13 -3.95 -2.39
N THR A 33 -19.60 -2.91 -3.07
CA THR A 33 -19.08 -2.49 -4.39
C THR A 33 -17.87 -1.59 -4.30
N VAL A 34 -17.45 -1.17 -3.11
CA VAL A 34 -16.20 -0.43 -2.90
C VAL A 34 -15.11 -1.37 -2.38
N PRO A 35 -13.85 -1.23 -2.82
CA PRO A 35 -12.73 -1.93 -2.19
C PRO A 35 -12.63 -1.61 -0.70
N SER A 36 -12.17 -2.58 0.09
CA SER A 36 -11.91 -2.40 1.51
C SER A 36 -10.57 -1.71 1.73
N ASP A 37 -10.34 -1.20 2.94
CA ASP A 37 -9.03 -0.63 3.28
C ASP A 37 -7.92 -1.71 3.26
N ASN A 38 -8.24 -3.00 3.36
CA ASN A 38 -7.26 -4.09 3.20
C ASN A 38 -6.86 -4.32 1.73
N ALA A 39 -7.68 -3.87 0.77
CA ALA A 39 -7.39 -4.09 -0.65
C ALA A 39 -6.11 -3.39 -1.12
N VAL A 40 -5.59 -2.42 -0.35
CA VAL A 40 -4.32 -1.73 -0.63
C VAL A 40 -3.09 -2.59 -0.31
N ASN A 41 -3.19 -3.55 0.63
CA ASN A 41 -2.03 -4.30 1.12
C ASN A 41 -1.36 -5.16 0.01
N PRO A 42 -2.11 -5.95 -0.78
CA PRO A 42 -1.52 -6.68 -1.91
C PRO A 42 -0.84 -5.75 -2.92
N ALA A 43 -1.42 -4.57 -3.17
CA ALA A 43 -0.85 -3.58 -4.08
C ALA A 43 0.48 -3.04 -3.54
N VAL A 44 0.54 -2.68 -2.25
CA VAL A 44 1.77 -2.23 -1.59
C VAL A 44 2.85 -3.31 -1.67
N VAL A 45 2.53 -4.57 -1.41
CA VAL A 45 3.49 -5.68 -1.53
C VAL A 45 4.05 -5.80 -2.94
N LYS A 46 3.20 -5.72 -3.99
CA LYS A 46 3.66 -5.71 -5.38
C LYS A 46 4.56 -4.52 -5.68
N PHE A 47 4.25 -3.35 -5.14
CA PHE A 47 5.07 -2.14 -5.29
C PHE A 47 6.45 -2.30 -4.62
N LEU A 48 6.51 -2.87 -3.42
CA LEU A 48 7.78 -3.18 -2.74
C LEU A 48 8.64 -4.16 -3.54
N ASN A 49 8.02 -5.23 -4.05
CA ASN A 49 8.69 -6.23 -4.86
C ASN A 49 9.24 -5.66 -6.18
N HIS A 50 8.51 -4.74 -6.82
CA HIS A 50 8.97 -4.07 -8.04
C HIS A 50 10.32 -3.34 -7.83
N TYR A 51 10.52 -2.72 -6.66
CA TYR A 51 11.76 -2.02 -6.30
C TYR A 51 12.78 -2.88 -5.53
N ASN A 52 12.52 -4.18 -5.37
CA ASN A 52 13.34 -5.11 -4.58
C ASN A 52 13.55 -4.64 -3.13
N TRP A 53 12.53 -4.03 -2.52
CA TRP A 53 12.57 -3.67 -1.09
C TRP A 53 12.08 -4.84 -0.25
N SER A 54 12.99 -5.40 0.53
CA SER A 54 12.80 -6.61 1.34
C SER A 54 12.76 -6.34 2.84
N ARG A 55 12.96 -5.08 3.26
CA ARG A 55 12.95 -4.65 4.65
C ARG A 55 12.19 -3.35 4.83
N VAL A 56 11.10 -3.39 5.60
CA VAL A 56 10.20 -2.26 5.81
C VAL A 56 9.96 -2.03 7.30
N GLY A 57 9.51 -0.84 7.69
CA GLY A 57 8.94 -0.61 9.02
C GLY A 57 7.53 -0.06 8.92
N THR A 58 6.73 -0.32 9.94
CA THR A 58 5.32 0.08 9.99
C THR A 58 5.10 1.11 11.07
N LEU A 59 4.40 2.19 10.76
CA LEU A 59 3.96 3.21 11.72
C LEU A 59 2.44 3.30 11.72
N THR A 60 1.77 3.03 12.83
CA THR A 60 0.31 2.91 12.87
C THR A 60 -0.31 3.70 14.01
N GLN A 61 -1.37 4.44 13.72
CA GLN A 61 -2.19 5.08 14.74
C GLN A 61 -3.03 4.03 15.49
N ASP A 62 -3.12 4.13 16.81
CA ASP A 62 -3.83 3.20 17.69
C ASP A 62 -5.37 3.34 17.60
N VAL A 63 -5.91 3.11 16.41
CA VAL A 63 -7.35 3.05 16.14
C VAL A 63 -7.66 1.69 15.51
N GLN A 64 -8.80 1.10 15.89
CA GLN A 64 -9.20 -0.24 15.45
C GLN A 64 -9.11 -0.39 13.93
N ARG A 65 -9.65 0.58 13.17
CA ARG A 65 -9.62 0.57 11.70
C ARG A 65 -8.20 0.36 11.14
N PHE A 66 -7.21 1.12 11.61
CA PHE A 66 -5.83 1.02 11.13
C PHE A 66 -5.10 -0.21 11.67
N SER A 67 -5.47 -0.66 12.87
CA SER A 67 -4.92 -1.89 13.45
C SER A 67 -5.30 -3.13 12.63
N GLU A 68 -6.55 -3.21 12.15
CA GLU A 68 -6.97 -4.30 11.26
C GLU A 68 -6.19 -4.32 9.94
N VAL A 69 -5.98 -3.15 9.32
CA VAL A 69 -5.19 -3.05 8.08
C VAL A 69 -3.73 -3.45 8.31
N ARG A 70 -3.12 -3.05 9.45
CA ARG A 70 -1.75 -3.47 9.81
C ARG A 70 -1.65 -4.98 10.04
N ASN A 71 -2.65 -5.60 10.67
CA ASN A 71 -2.65 -7.04 10.91
C ASN A 71 -2.69 -7.81 9.57
N ASP A 72 -3.53 -7.36 8.64
CA ASP A 72 -3.60 -7.91 7.28
C ASP A 72 -2.28 -7.68 6.51
N LEU A 73 -1.70 -6.47 6.60
CA LEU A 73 -0.42 -6.13 5.98
C LEU A 73 0.71 -7.04 6.47
N THR A 74 0.72 -7.38 7.77
CA THR A 74 1.73 -8.28 8.34
C THR A 74 1.70 -9.65 7.67
N SER A 75 0.49 -10.20 7.49
CA SER A 75 0.27 -11.47 6.77
C SER A 75 0.69 -11.39 5.30
N GLU A 76 0.35 -10.30 4.60
CA GLU A 76 0.73 -10.12 3.20
C GLU A 76 2.24 -9.94 3.00
N LEU A 77 2.93 -9.23 3.92
CA LEU A 77 4.39 -9.09 3.91
C LEU A 77 5.10 -10.42 4.18
N GLU A 78 4.61 -11.21 5.14
CA GLU A 78 5.14 -12.55 5.44
C GLU A 78 5.03 -13.50 4.24
N LYS A 79 3.88 -13.50 3.54
CA LYS A 79 3.69 -14.31 2.32
C LYS A 79 4.64 -13.95 1.19
N ALA A 80 5.15 -12.72 1.18
CA ALA A 80 6.05 -12.20 0.16
C ALA A 80 7.53 -12.23 0.60
N ASP A 81 7.85 -12.86 1.73
CA ASP A 81 9.21 -12.90 2.31
C ASP A 81 9.82 -11.50 2.57
N ILE A 82 8.99 -10.49 2.85
CA ILE A 82 9.42 -9.13 3.19
C ILE A 82 9.51 -9.00 4.71
N GLN A 83 10.71 -8.68 5.21
CA GLN A 83 10.97 -8.55 6.64
C GLN A 83 10.43 -7.22 7.19
N ILE A 84 9.67 -7.29 8.28
CA ILE A 84 9.36 -6.12 9.11
C ILE A 84 10.52 -5.89 10.07
N ALA A 85 11.23 -4.78 9.85
CA ALA A 85 12.36 -4.35 10.67
C ALA A 85 11.93 -3.85 12.04
N ASP A 86 10.83 -3.12 12.08
CA ASP A 86 10.29 -2.51 13.30
C ASP A 86 8.80 -2.18 13.10
N THR A 87 8.04 -2.28 14.19
CA THR A 87 6.61 -1.99 14.22
C THR A 87 6.33 -1.04 15.37
N GLU A 88 5.92 0.16 15.02
CA GLU A 88 5.65 1.20 16.00
C GLU A 88 4.20 1.67 15.88
N SER A 89 3.58 1.89 17.04
CA SER A 89 2.22 2.42 17.12
C SER A 89 2.12 3.59 18.10
N PHE A 90 1.22 4.52 17.79
CA PHE A 90 1.08 5.77 18.54
C PHE A 90 -0.37 6.21 18.62
N SER A 91 -0.75 6.85 19.74
CA SER A 91 -2.10 7.39 19.91
C SER A 91 -2.18 8.89 19.55
N ASN A 92 -1.24 9.70 20.03
CA ASN A 92 -1.27 11.17 19.90
C ASN A 92 0.04 11.78 19.39
N ASP A 93 1.16 11.53 20.09
CA ASP A 93 2.48 12.06 19.72
C ASP A 93 3.30 10.98 18.98
N PRO A 94 3.58 11.15 17.68
CA PRO A 94 4.34 10.17 16.90
C PRO A 94 5.85 10.30 17.05
N CYS A 95 6.39 11.39 17.64
CA CYS A 95 7.82 11.70 17.54
C CYS A 95 8.72 10.63 18.17
N VAL A 96 8.32 10.04 19.31
CA VAL A 96 9.09 8.96 19.96
C VAL A 96 9.14 7.71 19.07
N ASN A 97 8.01 7.34 18.48
CA ASN A 97 7.88 6.20 17.58
C ASN A 97 8.66 6.39 16.29
N VAL A 98 8.57 7.57 15.67
CA VAL A 98 9.36 7.93 14.47
C VAL A 98 10.86 7.88 14.79
N LYS A 99 11.27 8.32 15.98
CA LYS A 99 12.67 8.23 16.42
C LYS A 99 13.15 6.78 16.53
N LYS A 100 12.34 5.87 17.07
CA LYS A 100 12.72 4.45 17.14
C LYS A 100 12.91 3.82 15.75
N LEU A 101 12.02 4.13 14.79
CA LEU A 101 12.19 3.69 13.40
C LEU A 101 13.53 4.17 12.82
N LYS A 102 13.92 5.42 13.11
CA LYS A 102 15.25 5.94 12.72
C LYS A 102 16.39 5.17 13.40
N ASP A 103 16.30 4.98 14.70
CA ASP A 103 17.34 4.33 15.50
C ASP A 103 17.55 2.86 15.04
N ASN A 104 16.50 2.23 14.48
CA ASN A 104 16.53 0.90 13.87
C ASN A 104 16.90 0.88 12.36
N ASP A 105 17.42 1.99 11.79
CA ASP A 105 17.77 2.16 10.36
C ASP A 105 16.64 1.72 9.43
N VAL A 106 15.38 2.07 9.73
CA VAL A 106 14.23 1.84 8.86
C VAL A 106 14.18 2.92 7.78
N ARG A 107 14.19 2.50 6.50
CA ARG A 107 14.22 3.41 5.34
C ARG A 107 12.95 3.41 4.51
N ILE A 108 12.28 2.26 4.41
CA ILE A 108 10.99 2.11 3.73
C ILE A 108 9.91 2.04 4.82
N ILE A 109 9.05 3.04 4.87
CA ILE A 109 8.11 3.24 5.99
C ILE A 109 6.68 3.20 5.45
N ILE A 110 5.87 2.28 5.99
CA ILE A 110 4.45 2.15 5.67
C ILE A 110 3.64 2.76 6.81
N GLY A 111 3.01 3.89 6.54
CA GLY A 111 2.20 4.66 7.49
C GLY A 111 0.71 4.34 7.41
N GLN A 112 0.07 4.23 8.56
CA GLN A 112 -1.38 4.02 8.71
C GLN A 112 -1.91 4.99 9.79
N PHE A 113 -2.29 6.19 9.38
CA PHE A 113 -2.78 7.24 10.28
C PHE A 113 -3.71 8.20 9.55
N ASP A 114 -4.47 8.99 10.29
CA ASP A 114 -5.35 10.01 9.74
C ASP A 114 -4.62 11.28 9.28
N GLU A 115 -5.35 12.11 8.54
CA GLU A 115 -4.87 13.37 7.96
C GLU A 115 -4.33 14.33 9.04
N ASN A 116 -4.99 14.39 10.20
CA ASN A 116 -4.62 15.29 11.30
C ASN A 116 -3.24 14.92 11.88
N LEU A 117 -2.99 13.62 12.09
CA LEU A 117 -1.73 13.13 12.64
C LEU A 117 -0.62 13.06 11.59
N ALA A 118 -0.94 12.97 10.29
CA ALA A 118 0.04 12.98 9.22
C ALA A 118 0.96 14.21 9.28
N SER A 119 0.40 15.40 9.52
CA SER A 119 1.16 16.65 9.65
C SER A 119 2.18 16.58 10.81
N LYS A 120 1.81 15.98 11.94
CA LYS A 120 2.69 15.76 13.10
C LYS A 120 3.78 14.75 12.80
N VAL A 121 3.45 13.63 12.14
CA VAL A 121 4.41 12.59 11.74
C VAL A 121 5.51 13.20 10.86
N PHE A 122 5.14 13.93 9.80
CA PHE A 122 6.12 14.52 8.90
C PHE A 122 6.90 15.68 9.54
N CYS A 123 6.32 16.41 10.50
CA CYS A 123 7.08 17.36 11.32
C CYS A 123 8.18 16.66 12.13
N CYS A 124 7.86 15.55 12.80
CA CYS A 124 8.84 14.74 13.52
C CYS A 124 9.91 14.19 12.55
N ALA A 125 9.50 13.67 11.39
CA ALA A 125 10.40 13.16 10.37
C ALA A 125 11.38 14.23 9.85
N TYR A 126 10.91 15.47 9.64
CA TYR A 126 11.76 16.60 9.27
C TYR A 126 12.85 16.84 10.33
N ASN A 127 12.45 16.97 11.60
CA ASN A 127 13.39 17.25 12.70
C ASN A 127 14.40 16.12 12.91
N LEU A 128 14.03 14.90 12.53
CA LEU A 128 14.87 13.71 12.59
C LEU A 128 15.65 13.45 11.29
N ASN A 129 15.53 14.29 10.25
CA ASN A 129 16.13 14.08 8.93
C ASN A 129 15.75 12.72 8.29
N MET A 130 14.49 12.30 8.46
CA MET A 130 13.91 11.08 7.87
C MET A 130 13.17 11.38 6.56
N PHE A 131 13.84 12.06 5.64
CA PHE A 131 13.33 12.42 4.32
C PHE A 131 14.47 12.45 3.30
N GLY A 132 14.15 12.68 2.03
CA GLY A 132 15.12 12.79 0.96
C GLY A 132 15.51 11.43 0.37
N SER A 133 16.67 11.36 -0.30
CA SER A 133 17.09 10.22 -1.14
C SER A 133 17.34 8.90 -0.39
N LYS A 134 17.22 8.88 0.94
CA LYS A 134 17.46 7.69 1.78
C LYS A 134 16.19 7.07 2.35
N TYR A 135 15.05 7.74 2.25
CA TYR A 135 13.80 7.30 2.86
C TYR A 135 12.68 7.29 1.83
N GLN A 136 11.78 6.31 1.94
CA GLN A 136 10.54 6.27 1.19
C GLN A 136 9.37 6.10 2.15
N TRP A 137 8.42 7.04 2.06
CA TRP A 137 7.17 6.97 2.80
C TRP A 137 6.07 6.45 1.87
N ILE A 138 5.29 5.48 2.36
CA ILE A 138 4.08 4.96 1.74
C ILE A 138 2.95 5.21 2.72
N ILE A 139 1.97 6.02 2.34
CA ILE A 139 0.88 6.47 3.22
C ILE A 139 -0.47 6.35 2.51
N PRO A 140 -1.60 6.45 3.23
CA PRO A 140 -2.90 6.42 2.59
C PRO A 140 -3.12 7.65 1.69
N GLY A 141 -3.68 7.44 0.50
CA GLY A 141 -3.91 8.47 -0.52
C GLY A 141 -5.32 9.03 -0.55
N TRP A 142 -6.11 8.83 0.52
CA TRP A 142 -7.51 9.29 0.60
C TRP A 142 -7.69 10.63 1.31
N TYR A 143 -6.60 11.31 1.67
CA TYR A 143 -6.63 12.64 2.29
C TYR A 143 -7.23 13.69 1.35
N GLN A 144 -7.78 14.74 1.93
CA GLN A 144 -8.30 15.85 1.12
C GLN A 144 -7.16 16.65 0.48
N GLY A 145 -7.45 17.28 -0.65
CA GLY A 145 -6.48 18.16 -1.31
C GLY A 145 -6.00 19.25 -0.35
N ASN A 146 -4.70 19.55 -0.39
CA ASN A 146 -4.04 20.55 0.45
C ASN A 146 -4.11 20.28 1.97
N TRP A 147 -4.22 19.02 2.39
CA TRP A 147 -4.21 18.64 3.81
C TRP A 147 -2.99 19.19 4.59
N TRP A 148 -1.87 19.42 3.90
CA TRP A 148 -0.67 20.04 4.46
C TRP A 148 -0.83 21.51 4.87
N GLU A 149 -1.90 22.20 4.48
CA GLU A 149 -2.21 23.57 4.94
C GLU A 149 -2.68 23.59 6.40
N GLN A 150 -3.17 22.45 6.92
CA GLN A 150 -3.52 22.28 8.34
C GLN A 150 -2.29 22.23 9.27
N ALA A 151 -1.07 22.34 8.71
CA ALA A 151 0.20 22.42 9.43
C ALA A 151 0.23 23.49 10.52
N ASN A 152 -0.60 24.54 10.41
CA ASN A 152 -0.71 25.62 11.39
C ASN A 152 -1.11 25.15 12.80
N SER A 153 -1.67 23.94 12.93
CA SER A 153 -1.97 23.31 14.22
C SER A 153 -0.75 22.64 14.87
N THR A 154 0.39 22.63 14.20
CA THR A 154 1.66 22.03 14.66
C THR A 154 2.74 23.08 14.85
N ASN A 155 3.77 22.78 15.63
CA ASN A 155 4.97 23.63 15.75
C ASN A 155 5.87 23.62 14.49
N CYS A 156 5.36 23.17 13.34
CA CYS A 156 6.08 23.06 12.07
C CYS A 156 5.62 24.12 11.08
N THR A 157 6.54 24.70 10.32
CA THR A 157 6.16 25.57 9.20
C THR A 157 5.78 24.73 7.98
N THR A 158 4.85 25.21 7.15
CA THR A 158 4.44 24.56 5.90
C THR A 158 5.63 24.19 5.01
N ARG A 159 6.66 25.04 4.94
CA ARG A 159 7.90 24.77 4.20
C ARG A 159 8.61 23.51 4.67
N LYS A 160 8.77 23.33 5.99
CA LYS A 160 9.42 22.14 6.55
C LYS A 160 8.60 20.87 6.26
N LEU A 161 7.28 21.00 6.37
CA LEU A 161 6.36 19.91 6.09
C LEU A 161 6.45 19.46 4.62
N LEU A 162 6.34 20.41 3.68
CA LEU A 162 6.47 20.17 2.24
C LEU A 162 7.81 19.50 1.88
N MET A 163 8.92 19.95 2.49
CA MET A 163 10.23 19.34 2.29
C MET A 163 10.31 17.87 2.77
N ALA A 164 9.66 17.56 3.90
CA ALA A 164 9.71 16.21 4.47
C ALA A 164 8.79 15.22 3.75
N MET A 165 7.68 15.68 3.20
CA MET A 165 6.72 14.85 2.48
C MET A 165 7.08 14.64 1.00
N GLU A 166 7.99 15.46 0.44
CA GLU A 166 8.39 15.37 -0.97
C GLU A 166 8.74 13.93 -1.39
N GLY A 167 7.99 13.40 -2.36
CA GLY A 167 8.17 12.07 -2.91
C GLY A 167 7.45 10.93 -2.17
N TYR A 168 6.58 11.21 -1.19
CA TYR A 168 5.75 10.13 -0.59
C TYR A 168 4.87 9.48 -1.65
N ILE A 169 4.59 8.19 -1.45
CA ILE A 169 3.66 7.41 -2.26
C ILE A 169 2.32 7.31 -1.54
N GLY A 170 1.27 7.86 -2.15
CA GLY A 170 -0.11 7.74 -1.71
C GLY A 170 -0.77 6.51 -2.34
N VAL A 171 -1.56 5.78 -1.56
CA VAL A 171 -2.28 4.58 -2.01
C VAL A 171 -3.76 4.71 -1.70
N ASP A 172 -4.62 4.68 -2.72
CA ASP A 172 -6.09 4.69 -2.59
C ASP A 172 -6.70 3.84 -3.73
N PHE A 173 -7.99 3.54 -3.66
CA PHE A 173 -8.70 2.95 -4.80
C PHE A 173 -8.95 3.97 -5.91
N GLU A 174 -9.07 3.50 -7.15
CA GLU A 174 -9.44 4.34 -8.29
C GLU A 174 -10.96 4.59 -8.31
N PRO A 175 -11.45 5.85 -8.26
CA PRO A 175 -12.89 6.14 -8.26
C PRO A 175 -13.60 5.84 -9.58
N LEU A 176 -12.89 5.93 -10.71
CA LEU A 176 -13.41 5.69 -12.06
C LEU A 176 -12.34 5.03 -12.93
N SER A 177 -12.77 4.12 -13.81
CA SER A 177 -11.84 3.47 -14.74
C SER A 177 -11.29 4.48 -15.76
N ALA A 178 -9.97 4.43 -16.01
CA ALA A 178 -9.34 5.19 -17.07
C ALA A 178 -9.65 4.63 -18.48
N LYS A 179 -10.11 3.38 -18.58
CA LYS A 179 -10.40 2.73 -19.86
C LYS A 179 -11.61 3.38 -20.55
N GLN A 180 -11.49 3.66 -21.85
CA GLN A 180 -12.57 4.25 -22.67
C GLN A 180 -13.54 3.19 -23.24
N THR A 181 -13.65 2.04 -22.59
CA THR A 181 -14.53 0.95 -23.03
C THR A 181 -15.95 1.18 -22.51
N LYS A 182 -16.95 0.96 -23.37
CA LYS A 182 -18.36 1.03 -22.97
C LYS A 182 -18.72 -0.15 -22.07
N GLY A 183 -19.21 0.16 -20.87
CA GLY A 183 -19.67 -0.84 -19.90
C GLY A 183 -21.09 -1.32 -20.17
N ILE A 184 -21.67 -2.01 -19.18
CA ILE A 184 -23.04 -2.55 -19.18
C ILE A 184 -24.12 -1.51 -19.51
N SER A 185 -23.88 -0.24 -19.14
CA SER A 185 -24.82 0.85 -19.37
C SER A 185 -24.76 1.45 -20.79
N GLY A 186 -23.85 0.95 -21.64
CA GLY A 186 -23.57 1.49 -22.97
C GLY A 186 -22.78 2.79 -22.96
N ARG A 187 -22.27 3.23 -21.79
CA ARG A 187 -21.48 4.45 -21.61
C ARG A 187 -20.05 4.13 -21.24
N THR A 188 -19.14 5.01 -21.63
CA THR A 188 -17.77 5.08 -21.11
C THR A 188 -17.75 5.76 -19.73
N PRO A 189 -16.71 5.53 -18.90
CA PRO A 189 -16.53 6.24 -17.64
C PRO A 189 -16.52 7.76 -17.80
N GLN A 190 -15.91 8.27 -18.87
CA GLN A 190 -15.81 9.71 -19.16
C GLN A 190 -17.17 10.33 -19.53
N GLU A 191 -17.96 9.65 -20.37
CA GLU A 191 -19.34 10.09 -20.69
C GLU A 191 -20.21 10.10 -19.43
N TYR A 192 -20.06 9.10 -18.56
CA TYR A 192 -20.75 9.06 -17.27
C TYR A 192 -20.33 10.22 -16.35
N GLU A 193 -19.03 10.48 -16.22
CA GLU A 193 -18.48 11.54 -15.37
C GLU A 193 -18.96 12.93 -15.82
N GLN A 194 -18.97 13.20 -17.13
CA GLN A 194 -19.50 14.45 -17.69
C GLN A 194 -20.97 14.66 -17.32
N GLU A 195 -21.80 13.62 -17.47
CA GLU A 195 -23.22 13.69 -17.11
C GLU A 195 -23.42 13.86 -15.60
N TYR A 196 -22.68 13.11 -14.78
CA TYR A 196 -22.72 13.27 -13.32
C TYR A 196 -22.36 14.69 -12.89
N ASN A 197 -21.29 15.25 -13.45
CA ASN A 197 -20.85 16.61 -13.16
C ASN A 197 -21.87 17.66 -13.62
N ARG A 198 -22.47 17.49 -14.79
CA ARG A 198 -23.54 18.36 -15.27
C ARG A 198 -24.74 18.37 -14.31
N GLN A 199 -25.19 17.19 -13.91
CA GLN A 199 -26.35 17.02 -13.02
C GLN A 199 -26.09 17.57 -11.61
N ARG A 200 -24.90 17.34 -11.04
CA ARG A 200 -24.57 17.84 -9.70
C ARG A 200 -24.42 19.36 -9.67
N GLN A 201 -23.83 19.95 -10.70
CA GLN A 201 -23.70 21.41 -10.84
C GLN A 201 -25.06 22.09 -10.94
N GLN A 202 -25.99 21.52 -11.73
CA GLN A 202 -27.37 22.00 -11.82
C GLN A 202 -28.10 21.96 -10.47
N LYS A 203 -27.76 21.02 -9.60
CA LYS A 203 -28.36 20.86 -8.26
C LYS A 203 -27.57 21.56 -7.14
N GLY A 204 -26.42 22.14 -7.43
CA GLY A 204 -25.54 22.76 -6.43
C GLY A 204 -24.97 21.78 -5.40
N VAL A 205 -24.67 20.53 -5.79
CA VAL A 205 -24.18 19.49 -4.87
C VAL A 205 -22.69 19.18 -5.12
N GLU A 206 -21.95 18.96 -4.04
CA GLU A 206 -20.54 18.57 -4.05
C GLU A 206 -20.29 17.18 -4.67
N SER A 207 -19.05 16.94 -5.08
CA SER A 207 -18.66 15.66 -5.68
C SER A 207 -18.39 14.66 -4.57
N SER A 208 -18.79 13.41 -4.78
CA SER A 208 -18.44 12.33 -3.86
C SER A 208 -17.63 11.27 -4.59
N LYS A 209 -16.46 10.90 -4.08
CA LYS A 209 -15.64 9.82 -4.66
C LYS A 209 -16.36 8.45 -4.75
N PHE A 210 -17.51 8.31 -4.10
CA PHE A 210 -18.30 7.07 -4.10
C PHE A 210 -19.37 6.99 -5.21
N HIS A 211 -19.53 8.03 -6.04
CA HIS A 211 -20.62 8.09 -7.02
C HIS A 211 -20.60 6.92 -8.03
N GLY A 212 -19.42 6.53 -8.52
CA GLY A 212 -19.26 5.41 -9.47
C GLY A 212 -19.59 4.06 -8.83
N PHE A 213 -19.19 3.86 -7.57
CA PHE A 213 -19.47 2.64 -6.81
C PHE A 213 -20.96 2.46 -6.51
N ALA A 214 -21.68 3.55 -6.26
CA ALA A 214 -23.13 3.53 -6.12
C ALA A 214 -23.82 3.22 -7.47
N TYR A 215 -23.35 3.82 -8.56
CA TYR A 215 -23.86 3.58 -9.91
C TYR A 215 -23.74 2.10 -10.30
N ASP A 216 -22.55 1.52 -10.14
CA ASP A 216 -22.32 0.11 -10.45
C ASP A 216 -23.09 -0.82 -9.48
N GLY A 217 -23.30 -0.40 -8.22
CA GLY A 217 -24.12 -1.13 -7.26
C GLY A 217 -25.57 -1.33 -7.71
N ILE A 218 -26.18 -0.36 -8.37
CA ILE A 218 -27.52 -0.51 -8.94
C ILE A 218 -27.54 -1.54 -10.08
N TRP A 219 -26.50 -1.54 -10.92
CA TRP A 219 -26.35 -2.54 -11.98
C TRP A 219 -26.13 -3.95 -11.44
N VAL A 220 -25.37 -4.10 -10.35
CA VAL A 220 -25.23 -5.37 -9.62
C VAL A 220 -26.61 -5.85 -9.17
N ILE A 221 -27.38 -5.01 -8.46
CA ILE A 221 -28.73 -5.39 -7.99
C ILE A 221 -29.62 -5.82 -9.17
N ALA A 222 -29.61 -5.08 -10.28
CA ALA A 222 -30.41 -5.40 -11.46
C ALA A 222 -30.00 -6.73 -12.13
N LYS A 223 -28.69 -7.00 -12.22
CA LYS A 223 -28.15 -8.25 -12.75
C LYS A 223 -28.49 -9.44 -11.87
N THR A 224 -28.30 -9.31 -10.56
CA THR A 224 -28.64 -10.35 -9.58
C THR A 224 -30.13 -10.66 -9.61
N LEU A 225 -30.99 -9.64 -9.63
CA LEU A 225 -32.45 -9.81 -9.75
C LEU A 225 -32.83 -10.59 -11.02
N THR A 226 -32.23 -10.22 -12.15
CA THR A 226 -32.49 -10.88 -13.44
C THR A 226 -32.08 -12.34 -13.39
N GLY A 227 -30.88 -12.65 -12.90
CA GLY A 227 -30.38 -14.02 -12.79
C GLY A 227 -31.23 -14.88 -11.84
N VAL A 228 -31.68 -14.33 -10.71
CA VAL A 228 -32.57 -15.03 -9.77
C VAL A 228 -33.94 -15.27 -10.42
N MET A 229 -34.49 -14.30 -11.14
CA MET A 229 -35.78 -14.46 -11.84
C MET A 229 -35.72 -15.52 -12.94
N GLU A 230 -34.60 -15.64 -13.66
CA GLU A 230 -34.39 -16.69 -14.65
C GLU A 230 -34.33 -18.08 -14.00
N LYS A 231 -33.50 -18.25 -12.94
CA LYS A 231 -33.42 -19.50 -12.17
C LYS A 231 -34.77 -19.91 -11.58
N LEU A 232 -35.58 -18.95 -11.11
CA LEU A 232 -36.92 -19.22 -10.59
C LEU A 232 -37.89 -19.68 -11.69
N ARG A 233 -37.85 -19.05 -12.87
CA ARG A 233 -38.68 -19.45 -14.02
C ARG A 233 -38.34 -20.85 -14.52
N GLU A 234 -37.08 -21.23 -14.50
CA GLU A 234 -36.63 -22.59 -14.85
C GLU A 234 -37.20 -23.62 -13.86
N LYS A 235 -37.07 -23.38 -12.56
CA LYS A 235 -37.65 -24.27 -11.54
C LYS A 235 -39.18 -24.35 -11.59
N GLU A 236 -39.85 -23.24 -11.89
CA GLU A 236 -41.30 -23.22 -12.07
C GLU A 236 -41.71 -24.09 -13.28
N ARG A 237 -40.95 -24.03 -14.38
CA ARG A 237 -41.17 -24.89 -15.55
C ARG A 237 -40.91 -26.37 -15.26
N GLU A 238 -39.95 -26.70 -14.40
CA GLU A 238 -39.67 -28.09 -14.00
C GLU A 238 -40.73 -28.66 -13.03
N SER A 239 -41.38 -27.80 -12.24
CA SER A 239 -42.32 -28.19 -11.19
C SER A 239 -43.78 -28.31 -11.67
N VAL A 240 -43.99 -28.86 -12.87
CA VAL A 240 -45.23 -28.96 -13.67
C VAL A 240 -46.49 -29.45 -12.91
N SER A 241 -46.40 -29.96 -11.68
CA SER A 241 -47.53 -30.62 -11.00
C SER A 241 -47.72 -30.33 -9.49
N ARG A 242 -47.09 -29.31 -8.89
CA ARG A 242 -47.36 -28.94 -7.47
C ARG A 242 -47.41 -27.42 -7.26
N ASN A 243 -48.20 -26.97 -6.28
CA ASN A 243 -48.17 -25.59 -5.79
C ASN A 243 -46.72 -25.20 -5.49
N PHE A 244 -46.15 -24.33 -6.32
CA PHE A 244 -44.77 -23.88 -6.22
C PHE A 244 -44.66 -22.87 -5.07
N THR A 245 -44.24 -23.34 -3.90
CA THR A 245 -43.85 -22.49 -2.77
C THR A 245 -42.34 -22.53 -2.63
N VAL A 246 -41.68 -21.40 -2.93
CA VAL A 246 -40.24 -21.24 -2.75
C VAL A 246 -39.95 -20.79 -1.33
N ASP A 247 -39.08 -21.52 -0.64
CA ASP A 247 -38.59 -21.15 0.68
C ASP A 247 -37.69 -19.91 0.61
N ASP A 248 -37.80 -19.04 1.62
CA ASP A 248 -37.03 -17.80 1.66
C ASP A 248 -35.52 -18.06 1.77
N LYS A 249 -35.11 -19.17 2.41
CA LYS A 249 -33.70 -19.59 2.43
C LYS A 249 -33.19 -20.01 1.06
N GLU A 250 -34.05 -20.58 0.23
CA GLU A 250 -33.70 -21.00 -1.12
C GLU A 250 -33.50 -19.79 -2.02
N VAL A 251 -34.41 -18.81 -1.96
CA VAL A 251 -34.24 -17.52 -2.65
C VAL A 251 -32.94 -16.86 -2.18
N GLY A 252 -32.67 -16.82 -0.87
CA GLY A 252 -31.44 -16.27 -0.33
C GLY A 252 -30.17 -16.92 -0.90
N ARG A 253 -30.14 -18.24 -1.07
CA ARG A 253 -29.02 -18.93 -1.73
C ARG A 253 -28.89 -18.55 -3.20
N MET A 254 -29.99 -18.49 -3.94
CA MET A 254 -29.95 -18.08 -5.35
C MET A 254 -29.40 -16.67 -5.53
N VAL A 255 -29.73 -15.76 -4.61
CA VAL A 255 -29.21 -14.39 -4.62
C VAL A 255 -27.71 -14.40 -4.34
N LEU A 256 -27.27 -15.14 -3.31
CA LEU A 256 -25.85 -15.27 -2.97
C LEU A 256 -25.03 -15.83 -4.15
N ASP A 257 -25.54 -16.86 -4.80
CA ASP A 257 -24.92 -17.48 -5.97
C ASP A 257 -24.85 -16.48 -7.13
N ALA A 258 -25.95 -15.77 -7.43
CA ALA A 258 -25.98 -14.75 -8.48
C ALA A 258 -25.06 -13.55 -8.19
N MET A 259 -24.91 -13.15 -6.92
CA MET A 259 -23.94 -12.14 -6.51
C MET A 259 -22.49 -12.62 -6.72
N ASN A 260 -22.18 -13.87 -6.36
CA ASN A 260 -20.85 -14.45 -6.57
C ASN A 260 -20.51 -14.67 -8.06
N GLU A 261 -21.51 -14.97 -8.88
CA GLU A 261 -21.40 -15.12 -10.34
C GLU A 261 -21.33 -13.77 -11.09
N THR A 262 -21.50 -12.64 -10.39
CA THR A 262 -21.51 -11.31 -11.02
C THR A 262 -20.14 -10.98 -11.61
N ASN A 263 -20.12 -10.77 -12.93
CA ASN A 263 -18.96 -10.33 -13.69
C ASN A 263 -19.39 -9.47 -14.89
N PHE A 264 -19.13 -8.17 -14.83
CA PHE A 264 -19.36 -7.25 -15.95
C PHE A 264 -18.46 -6.01 -15.84
N PHE A 265 -18.37 -5.23 -16.92
CA PHE A 265 -17.67 -3.94 -16.91
C PHE A 265 -18.64 -2.79 -16.56
N GLY A 266 -18.39 -2.13 -15.43
CA GLY A 266 -19.06 -0.92 -14.98
C GLY A 266 -18.23 0.35 -15.26
N VAL A 267 -18.63 1.48 -14.67
CA VAL A 267 -17.90 2.75 -14.82
C VAL A 267 -16.62 2.78 -13.97
N THR A 268 -16.57 1.96 -12.93
CA THR A 268 -15.39 1.81 -12.04
C THR A 268 -14.53 0.60 -12.42
N GLY A 269 -14.68 0.09 -13.65
CA GLY A 269 -13.92 -1.06 -14.16
C GLY A 269 -14.70 -2.37 -14.06
N GLN A 270 -13.99 -3.49 -14.02
CA GLN A 270 -14.62 -4.79 -13.88
C GLN A 270 -15.24 -4.92 -12.48
N VAL A 271 -16.47 -5.38 -12.41
CA VAL A 271 -17.22 -5.61 -11.17
C VAL A 271 -17.28 -7.11 -10.94
N MET A 272 -16.51 -7.58 -9.96
CA MET A 272 -16.42 -8.97 -9.55
C MET A 272 -16.25 -9.03 -8.03
N PHE A 273 -16.86 -10.03 -7.40
CA PHE A 273 -16.75 -10.26 -5.98
C PHE A 273 -15.96 -11.54 -5.67
N ARG A 274 -15.14 -11.48 -4.62
CA ARG A 274 -14.50 -12.64 -4.01
C ARG A 274 -14.79 -12.60 -2.53
N ASN A 275 -15.47 -13.62 -2.00
CA ASN A 275 -15.95 -13.63 -0.62
C ASN A 275 -16.68 -12.33 -0.26
N GLY A 276 -17.59 -11.87 -1.12
CA GLY A 276 -18.36 -10.63 -0.98
C GLY A 276 -17.57 -9.32 -0.85
N GLU A 277 -16.26 -9.34 -1.07
CA GLU A 277 -15.45 -8.15 -1.28
C GLU A 277 -15.27 -7.89 -2.77
N ARG A 278 -15.25 -6.62 -3.16
CA ARG A 278 -14.97 -6.25 -4.53
C ARG A 278 -13.48 -6.36 -4.84
N MET A 279 -13.17 -7.04 -5.95
CA MET A 279 -11.86 -6.98 -6.59
C MET A 279 -11.81 -5.72 -7.45
N GLY A 280 -10.94 -4.77 -7.09
CA GLY A 280 -10.88 -3.45 -7.73
C GLY A 280 -9.46 -3.05 -8.13
N THR A 281 -9.34 -1.83 -8.64
CA THR A 281 -8.06 -1.21 -9.01
C THR A 281 -7.59 -0.28 -7.90
N ILE A 282 -6.33 -0.45 -7.49
CA ILE A 282 -5.65 0.44 -6.54
C ILE A 282 -4.78 1.40 -7.35
N LYS A 283 -4.86 2.70 -7.04
CA LYS A 283 -4.08 3.76 -7.63
C LYS A 283 -2.90 4.10 -6.72
N PHE A 284 -1.74 4.34 -7.35
CA PHE A 284 -0.59 4.96 -6.70
C PHE A 284 -0.46 6.42 -7.16
N THR A 285 -0.29 7.32 -6.19
CA THR A 285 0.07 8.71 -6.42
C THR A 285 1.43 9.00 -5.81
N GLN A 286 2.16 9.97 -6.36
CA GLN A 286 3.37 10.50 -5.76
C GLN A 286 3.23 12.02 -5.57
N PHE A 287 3.63 12.50 -4.40
CA PHE A 287 3.72 13.95 -4.16
C PHE A 287 4.97 14.53 -4.82
N GLN A 288 4.78 15.39 -5.80
CA GLN A 288 5.83 16.02 -6.60
C GLN A 288 5.58 17.52 -6.65
N GLU A 289 6.54 18.33 -6.18
CA GLU A 289 6.53 19.78 -6.33
C GLU A 289 5.23 20.46 -5.84
N GLY A 290 4.60 19.93 -4.79
CA GLY A 290 3.38 20.48 -4.21
C GLY A 290 2.06 19.87 -4.73
N GLN A 291 2.11 18.85 -5.59
CA GLN A 291 0.92 18.20 -6.14
C GLN A 291 1.02 16.67 -6.10
N GLU A 292 -0.11 16.00 -5.94
CA GLU A 292 -0.19 14.55 -6.10
C GLU A 292 -0.39 14.17 -7.57
N VAL A 293 0.54 13.41 -8.13
CA VAL A 293 0.51 12.93 -9.52
C VAL A 293 0.25 11.44 -9.52
N LYS A 294 -0.67 10.94 -10.35
CA LYS A 294 -0.86 9.49 -10.54
C LYS A 294 0.39 8.89 -11.20
N VAL A 295 0.93 7.85 -10.58
CA VAL A 295 2.17 7.19 -11.03
C VAL A 295 1.99 5.73 -11.42
N GLY A 296 0.86 5.13 -11.08
CA GLY A 296 0.59 3.74 -11.45
C GLY A 296 -0.74 3.24 -10.93
N GLU A 297 -1.04 2.00 -11.28
CA GLU A 297 -2.21 1.27 -10.81
C GLU A 297 -1.92 -0.22 -10.64
N TYR A 298 -2.65 -0.85 -9.74
CA TYR A 298 -2.61 -2.29 -9.50
C TYR A 298 -4.01 -2.88 -9.72
N ASN A 299 -4.09 -3.91 -10.54
CA ASN A 299 -5.32 -4.63 -10.82
C ASN A 299 -5.39 -5.91 -9.98
N ALA A 300 -6.31 -5.96 -9.01
CA ALA A 300 -6.45 -7.11 -8.11
C ALA A 300 -6.99 -8.39 -8.78
N ILE A 301 -7.60 -8.29 -9.97
CA ILE A 301 -8.10 -9.45 -10.72
C ILE A 301 -6.95 -10.12 -11.49
N GLU A 302 -6.13 -9.32 -12.16
CA GLU A 302 -4.98 -9.78 -12.96
C GLU A 302 -3.71 -10.01 -12.11
N ASP A 303 -3.71 -9.55 -10.86
CA ASP A 303 -2.57 -9.57 -9.95
C ASP A 303 -1.33 -8.85 -10.56
N ALA A 304 -1.59 -7.75 -11.27
CA ALA A 304 -0.61 -7.02 -12.07
C ALA A 304 -0.47 -5.56 -11.62
N LEU A 305 0.77 -5.10 -11.48
CA LEU A 305 1.14 -3.72 -11.21
C LEU A 305 1.61 -3.07 -12.51
N ASP A 306 0.98 -1.96 -12.89
CA ASP A 306 1.33 -1.14 -14.04
C ASP A 306 1.77 0.25 -13.58
N LEU A 307 3.06 0.56 -13.77
CA LEU A 307 3.63 1.85 -13.42
C LEU A 307 3.76 2.72 -14.68
N ILE A 308 3.34 3.97 -14.57
CA ILE A 308 3.43 4.93 -15.66
C ILE A 308 4.91 5.31 -15.83
N ASN A 309 5.49 4.95 -16.97
CA ASN A 309 6.90 5.22 -17.27
C ASN A 309 7.25 6.70 -17.08
N ASN A 310 8.42 6.96 -16.46
CA ASN A 310 8.95 8.29 -16.17
C ASN A 310 8.07 9.19 -15.29
N SER A 311 7.03 8.65 -14.64
CA SER A 311 6.20 9.42 -13.73
C SER A 311 6.81 9.51 -12.33
N ILE A 312 7.37 8.42 -11.79
CA ILE A 312 7.97 8.38 -10.46
C ILE A 312 9.32 9.09 -10.46
N ARG A 313 9.50 10.02 -9.53
CA ARG A 313 10.75 10.75 -9.31
C ARG A 313 11.30 10.43 -7.92
N PHE A 314 12.55 9.99 -7.86
CA PHE A 314 13.28 9.85 -6.60
C PHE A 314 14.21 11.06 -6.43
N GLN A 315 14.47 11.46 -5.18
CA GLN A 315 15.41 12.55 -4.91
C GLN A 315 16.88 12.15 -5.16
N GLY A 316 17.16 10.84 -5.21
CA GLY A 316 18.46 10.31 -5.61
C GLY A 316 18.48 9.85 -7.08
N PRO A 317 19.66 9.50 -7.63
CA PRO A 317 19.77 8.96 -8.98
C PRO A 317 19.12 7.56 -9.11
N GLU A 318 18.94 6.86 -7.98
CA GLU A 318 18.30 5.56 -7.88
C GLU A 318 17.25 5.59 -6.75
N PRO A 319 16.28 4.65 -6.75
CA PRO A 319 15.42 4.42 -5.60
C PRO A 319 16.25 4.17 -4.32
N PRO A 320 15.78 4.61 -3.14
CA PRO A 320 16.48 4.37 -1.88
C PRO A 320 16.69 2.86 -1.66
N LYS A 321 17.84 2.48 -1.07
CA LYS A 321 18.04 1.10 -0.63
C LYS A 321 17.34 0.89 0.73
N ASP A 322 16.83 -0.32 0.96
CA ASP A 322 16.07 -0.68 2.17
C ASP A 322 16.94 -0.85 3.45
N ARG A 323 18.26 -0.98 3.29
CA ARG A 323 19.23 -1.12 4.38
C ARG A 323 20.61 -0.58 4.01
N THR A 324 21.49 -0.46 5.00
CA THR A 324 22.92 -0.22 4.78
C THR A 324 23.64 -1.51 4.36
N PHE A 325 24.37 -1.49 3.24
CA PHE A 325 25.25 -2.59 2.85
C PHE A 325 26.62 -2.45 3.54
N VAL A 326 26.99 -3.44 4.34
CA VAL A 326 28.31 -3.49 4.99
C VAL A 326 29.28 -4.20 4.06
N HIS A 327 30.17 -3.44 3.42
CA HIS A 327 31.26 -4.00 2.64
C HIS A 327 32.47 -4.25 3.55
N LEU A 328 32.71 -5.52 3.89
CA LEU A 328 33.89 -5.91 4.65
C LEU A 328 35.15 -5.71 3.80
N GLN A 329 35.94 -4.69 4.13
CA GLN A 329 37.24 -4.46 3.51
C GLN A 329 38.35 -5.02 4.39
N ARG A 330 39.20 -5.87 3.81
CA ARG A 330 40.42 -6.33 4.47
C ARG A 330 41.39 -5.17 4.57
N ARG A 331 41.74 -4.77 5.80
CA ARG A 331 42.81 -3.79 6.01
C ARG A 331 44.15 -4.47 5.73
N HIS A 332 44.83 -4.04 4.67
CA HIS A 332 46.19 -4.49 4.37
C HIS A 332 47.21 -3.67 5.17
N ILE A 333 48.32 -4.29 5.55
CA ILE A 333 49.47 -3.58 6.11
C ILE A 333 50.08 -2.72 5.00
N ASN A 334 50.47 -1.50 5.34
CA ASN A 334 51.16 -0.60 4.42
C ASN A 334 52.48 -1.24 3.98
N VAL A 335 52.54 -1.67 2.72
CA VAL A 335 53.68 -2.41 2.14
C VAL A 335 54.99 -1.62 2.24
N PRO A 336 55.03 -0.29 1.95
CA PRO A 336 56.20 0.54 2.24
C PRO A 336 56.68 0.46 3.69
N LEU A 337 55.78 0.60 4.67
CA LEU A 337 56.15 0.53 6.09
C LEU A 337 56.70 -0.86 6.46
N TYR A 338 56.04 -1.92 5.99
CA TYR A 338 56.51 -3.29 6.18
C TYR A 338 57.90 -3.51 5.58
N SER A 339 58.16 -2.93 4.40
CA SER A 339 59.45 -3.02 3.73
C SER A 339 60.56 -2.31 4.51
N ILE A 340 60.29 -1.10 5.03
CA ILE A 340 61.24 -0.35 5.87
C ILE A 340 61.58 -1.11 7.16
N LEU A 341 60.57 -1.64 7.85
CA LEU A 341 60.81 -2.41 9.06
C LEU A 341 61.62 -3.67 8.76
N SER A 342 61.29 -4.37 7.67
CA SER A 342 62.00 -5.58 7.25
C SER A 342 63.47 -5.30 6.92
N THR A 343 63.78 -4.22 6.20
CA THR A 343 65.17 -3.86 5.88
C THR A 343 65.98 -3.49 7.13
N ILE A 344 65.38 -2.76 8.08
CA ILE A 344 66.01 -2.46 9.38
C ILE A 344 66.29 -3.75 10.16
N THR A 345 65.35 -4.69 10.19
CA THR A 345 65.54 -5.99 10.86
C THR A 345 66.68 -6.78 10.21
N ILE A 346 66.76 -6.80 8.88
CA ILE A 346 67.85 -7.46 8.15
C ILE A 346 69.21 -6.83 8.48
N LEU A 347 69.31 -5.50 8.50
CA LEU A 347 70.52 -4.79 8.90
C LEU A 347 70.95 -5.14 10.34
N GLY A 348 69.98 -5.23 11.27
CA GLY A 348 70.23 -5.65 12.65
C GLY A 348 70.79 -7.07 12.74
N MET A 349 70.25 -8.02 11.96
CA MET A 349 70.75 -9.40 11.91
C MET A 349 72.18 -9.47 11.37
N LEU A 350 72.51 -8.70 10.33
CA LEU A 350 73.87 -8.63 9.79
C LEU A 350 74.87 -8.08 10.81
N MET A 351 74.50 -7.01 11.52
CA MET A 351 75.33 -6.42 12.57
C MET A 351 75.57 -7.38 13.74
N ALA A 352 74.52 -8.11 14.17
CA ALA A 352 74.65 -9.14 15.20
C ALA A 352 75.59 -10.28 14.75
N GLY A 353 75.49 -10.71 13.48
CA GLY A 353 76.42 -11.68 12.89
C GLY A 353 77.87 -11.20 12.88
N ALA A 354 78.11 -9.93 12.55
CA ALA A 354 79.44 -9.32 12.58
C ALA A 354 80.01 -9.26 14.01
N PHE A 355 79.21 -8.86 15.00
CA PHE A 355 79.64 -8.87 16.40
C PHE A 355 79.95 -10.28 16.91
N LEU A 356 79.14 -11.28 16.53
CA LEU A 356 79.40 -12.68 16.87
C LEU A 356 80.72 -13.16 16.26
N PHE A 357 80.96 -12.86 14.97
CA PHE A 357 82.21 -13.19 14.30
C PHE A 357 83.42 -12.52 14.97
N PHE A 358 83.31 -11.23 15.29
CA PHE A 358 84.35 -10.50 15.99
C PHE A 358 84.67 -11.12 17.36
N ASN A 359 83.63 -11.46 18.13
CA ASN A 359 83.77 -12.10 19.44
C ASN A 359 84.47 -13.47 19.34
N ILE A 360 84.07 -14.30 18.36
CA ILE A 360 84.72 -15.59 18.10
C ILE A 360 86.20 -15.41 17.72
N LYS A 361 86.51 -14.47 16.82
CA LYS A 361 87.87 -14.22 16.35
C LYS A 361 88.80 -13.73 17.48
N ASN A 362 88.30 -12.87 18.35
CA ASN A 362 89.08 -12.26 19.43
C ASN A 362 88.95 -12.99 20.77
N ARG A 363 88.33 -14.18 20.80
CA ARG A 363 88.10 -14.96 22.03
C ARG A 363 89.36 -15.27 22.84
N ASN A 364 90.53 -15.32 22.19
CA ASN A 364 91.81 -15.66 22.82
C ASN A 364 92.75 -14.45 22.98
N HIS A 365 92.34 -13.25 22.54
CA HIS A 365 93.06 -12.02 22.79
C HIS A 365 92.40 -11.33 23.99
N ARG A 366 92.99 -11.54 25.17
CA ARG A 366 92.56 -10.93 26.43
C ARG A 366 93.02 -9.49 26.54
#